data_AF-A0A7S1WYW0-F1
#
_entry.id   AF-A0A7S1WYW0-F1
#
_cell.length_a   1.000
_cell.length_b   1.000
_cell.length_c   1.000
_cell.angle_alpha   90.00
_cell.angle_beta   90.00
_cell.angle_gamma   90.00
#
_symmetry.space_group_name_H-M   'P 1'
#
loop_
_entity.id
_entity.type
_entity.pdbx_description
1 polymer ?
#
loop_
_entity_poly.entity_id
_entity_poly.type
_entity_poly.pdbx_seq_one_letter_code
_entity_poly.pdbx_strand_id
1 'polypeptide(L)'
;DEYQREGIDWSYVKFVDNQETLDLLEGLPGQPALGVFPLLDEACRLPKATSADLAHTVRTRLAGKPRFDAPKRSQKSFTVWHYAGQVIYNTDMMLDKNRDYLVA
;
A
#
# COMPACT_ATOMS: atom_id res chain seq x y z
N ASP A 1 4.81 26.93 13.49
CA ASP A 1 4.52 27.43 14.85
C ASP A 1 5.78 27.74 15.66
N GLU A 2 6.75 26.83 15.79
CA GLU A 2 7.99 27.10 16.55
C GLU A 2 8.84 28.25 15.94
N TYR A 3 9.07 28.25 14.62
CA TYR A 3 9.93 29.24 13.94
C TYR A 3 9.42 30.69 14.04
N GLN A 4 8.10 30.88 13.99
CA GLN A 4 7.48 32.20 14.17
C GLN A 4 7.60 32.69 15.61
N ARG A 5 7.56 31.77 16.59
CA ARG A 5 7.71 32.09 18.01
C ARG A 5 9.14 32.53 18.34
N GLU A 6 10.14 32.02 17.62
CA GLU A 6 11.56 32.33 17.83
C GLU A 6 12.07 33.53 17.02
N GLY A 7 11.20 34.18 16.22
CA GLY A 7 11.59 35.33 15.40
C GLY A 7 12.54 34.98 14.25
N ILE A 8 12.59 33.71 13.86
CA ILE A 8 13.40 33.22 12.74
C ILE A 8 12.65 33.52 11.45
N ASP A 9 13.30 34.24 10.52
CA ASP A 9 12.77 34.50 9.19
C ASP A 9 12.74 33.20 8.37
N TRP A 10 11.62 32.49 8.49
CA TRP A 10 11.41 31.16 7.92
C TRP A 10 10.33 31.23 6.84
N SER A 11 10.71 31.03 5.59
CA SER A 11 9.75 30.76 4.52
C SER A 11 9.30 29.31 4.59
N TYR A 12 7.99 29.06 4.58
CA TYR A 12 7.45 27.70 4.58
C TYR A 12 8.00 26.88 3.40
N VAL A 13 8.77 25.84 3.71
CA VAL A 13 9.24 24.90 2.69
C VAL A 13 8.09 23.95 2.37
N LYS A 14 7.57 24.06 1.14
CA LYS A 14 6.52 23.15 0.66
C LYS A 14 7.11 21.74 0.48
N PHE A 15 6.68 20.81 1.32
CA PHE A 15 7.01 19.40 1.18
C PHE A 15 5.97 18.68 0.30
N VAL A 16 6.39 17.56 -0.29
CA VAL A 16 5.48 16.65 -0.97
C VAL A 16 4.81 15.78 0.08
N ASP A 17 3.48 15.87 0.17
CA ASP A 17 2.68 15.04 1.06
C ASP A 17 2.58 13.61 0.49
N ASN A 18 2.82 12.62 1.35
CA ASN A 18 2.76 11.20 1.01
C ASN A 18 1.41 10.56 1.37
N GLN A 19 0.42 11.34 1.78
CA GLN A 19 -0.89 10.86 2.19
C GLN A 19 -1.52 9.90 1.17
N GLU A 20 -1.42 10.19 -0.14
CA GLU A 20 -1.93 9.30 -1.19
C GLU A 20 -1.31 7.89 -1.17
N THR A 21 -0.03 7.78 -0.78
CA THR A 21 0.65 6.48 -0.67
C THR A 21 0.22 5.75 0.59
N LEU A 22 0.07 6.48 1.70
CA LEU A 22 -0.44 5.92 2.96
C LEU A 22 -1.87 5.42 2.77
N ASP A 23 -2.74 6.22 2.16
CA ASP A 23 -4.13 5.88 1.85
C ASP A 23 -4.23 4.64 0.93
N LEU A 24 -3.29 4.45 0.02
CA LEU A 24 -3.23 3.26 -0.84
C LEU A 24 -2.87 1.99 -0.03
N LEU A 25 -1.96 2.11 0.94
CA LEU A 25 -1.46 0.99 1.74
C LEU A 25 -2.43 0.61 2.86
N GLU A 26 -2.86 1.61 3.64
CA GLU A 26 -3.69 1.46 4.84
C GLU A 26 -5.19 1.54 4.55
N GLY A 27 -5.58 2.19 3.45
CA GLY A 27 -6.96 2.48 3.10
C GLY A 27 -7.37 3.92 3.45
N LEU A 28 -8.30 4.48 2.67
CA LEU A 28 -8.79 5.85 2.88
C LEU A 28 -9.65 5.97 4.15
N PRO A 29 -9.67 7.15 4.79
CA PRO A 29 -10.69 7.50 5.77
C PRO A 29 -12.09 7.36 5.15
N GLY A 30 -12.86 6.36 5.60
CA GLY A 30 -14.19 6.02 5.06
C GLY A 30 -14.22 4.83 4.09
N GLN A 31 -13.07 4.36 3.61
CA GLN A 31 -12.93 3.10 2.87
C GLN A 31 -11.71 2.29 3.37
N PRO A 32 -11.61 1.98 4.67
CA PRO A 32 -10.43 1.32 5.25
C PRO A 32 -10.25 -0.10 4.72
N ALA A 33 -11.28 -0.73 4.14
CA ALA A 33 -11.15 -2.05 3.51
C ALA A 33 -10.48 -1.99 2.12
N LEU A 34 -10.27 -0.81 1.56
CA LEU A 34 -9.74 -0.61 0.20
C LEU A 34 -8.29 -0.09 0.23
N GLY A 35 -7.43 -0.86 0.90
CA GLY A 35 -5.98 -0.66 0.95
C GLY A 35 -5.23 -1.98 0.77
N VAL A 36 -3.92 -1.92 0.52
CA VAL A 36 -3.09 -3.12 0.33
C VAL A 36 -3.09 -4.03 1.56
N PHE A 37 -2.89 -3.50 2.77
CA PHE A 37 -2.83 -4.32 3.99
C PHE A 37 -4.18 -4.97 4.35
N PRO A 38 -5.32 -4.23 4.34
CA PRO A 38 -6.63 -4.84 4.55
C PRO A 38 -6.97 -5.98 3.59
N LEU A 39 -6.61 -5.83 2.29
CA LEU A 39 -6.82 -6.87 1.29
C LEU A 39 -5.91 -8.08 1.52
N LEU A 40 -4.69 -7.86 1.98
CA LEU A 40 -3.77 -8.93 2.37
C LEU A 40 -4.31 -9.71 3.58
N ASP A 41 -4.83 -9.02 4.60
CA ASP A 41 -5.43 -9.64 5.78
C ASP A 41 -6.67 -10.47 5.43
N GLU A 42 -7.54 -9.94 4.55
CA GLU A 42 -8.70 -10.67 4.03
C GLU A 42 -8.28 -11.96 3.32
N ALA A 43 -7.28 -11.88 2.43
CA ALA A 43 -6.76 -13.03 1.72
C ALA A 43 -6.11 -14.06 2.68
N CYS A 44 -5.44 -13.60 3.75
CA CYS A 44 -4.83 -14.51 4.74
C CYS A 44 -5.88 -15.34 5.48
N ARG A 45 -7.05 -14.76 5.79
CA ARG A 45 -8.18 -15.46 6.46
C ARG A 45 -8.84 -16.53 5.59
N LEU A 46 -8.68 -16.46 4.28
CA LEU A 46 -9.27 -17.43 3.36
C LEU A 46 -8.37 -18.68 3.25
N PRO A 47 -8.85 -19.88 3.66
CA PRO A 47 -8.01 -21.08 3.77
C PRO A 47 -7.48 -21.60 2.42
N LYS A 48 -8.06 -21.17 1.30
CA LYS A 48 -7.65 -21.58 -0.06
C LYS A 48 -7.15 -20.41 -0.92
N ALA A 49 -7.00 -19.21 -0.36
CA ALA A 49 -6.48 -18.10 -1.13
C ALA A 49 -5.01 -18.33 -1.49
N THR A 50 -4.69 -18.04 -2.74
CA THR A 50 -3.34 -18.15 -3.32
C THR A 50 -2.72 -16.77 -3.54
N SER A 51 -1.40 -16.70 -3.72
CA SER A 51 -0.70 -15.48 -4.12
C SER A 51 -1.24 -14.88 -5.43
N ALA A 52 -1.79 -15.71 -6.32
CA ALA A 52 -2.40 -15.26 -7.57
C ALA A 52 -3.77 -14.58 -7.30
N ASP A 53 -4.57 -15.13 -6.40
CA ASP A 53 -5.85 -14.52 -5.99
C ASP A 53 -5.64 -13.18 -5.29
N LEU A 54 -4.59 -13.09 -4.46
CA LEU A 54 -4.17 -11.83 -3.85
C LEU A 54 -3.78 -10.81 -4.92
N ALA A 55 -2.93 -11.19 -5.88
CA ALA A 55 -2.53 -10.28 -6.96
C ALA A 55 -3.72 -9.80 -7.77
N HIS A 56 -4.62 -10.71 -8.14
CA HIS A 56 -5.82 -10.37 -8.89
C HIS A 56 -6.71 -9.40 -8.11
N THR A 57 -6.94 -9.68 -6.83
CA THR A 57 -7.76 -8.84 -5.94
C THR A 57 -7.16 -7.44 -5.80
N VAL A 58 -5.87 -7.34 -5.45
CA VAL A 58 -5.17 -6.04 -5.30
C VAL A 58 -5.21 -5.25 -6.60
N ARG A 59 -4.89 -5.89 -7.74
CA ARG A 59 -4.90 -5.25 -9.06
C ARG A 59 -6.29 -4.76 -9.48
N THR A 60 -7.33 -5.50 -9.13
CA THR A 60 -8.71 -5.16 -9.51
C THR A 60 -9.29 -4.08 -8.60
N ARG A 61 -9.09 -4.23 -7.28
CA ARG A 61 -9.68 -3.34 -6.26
C ARG A 61 -8.98 -1.98 -6.19
N LEU A 62 -7.66 -1.95 -6.41
CA LEU A 62 -6.87 -0.72 -6.36
C LEU A 62 -6.59 -0.13 -7.75
N ALA A 63 -7.18 -0.70 -8.81
CA ALA A 63 -7.09 -0.15 -10.16
C ALA A 63 -7.55 1.32 -10.17
N GLY A 64 -6.71 2.20 -10.74
CA GLY A 64 -6.99 3.62 -10.87
C GLY A 64 -6.83 4.44 -9.59
N LYS A 65 -6.41 3.84 -8.46
CA LYS A 65 -5.99 4.61 -7.28
C LYS A 65 -4.70 5.38 -7.59
N PRO A 66 -4.55 6.61 -7.06
CA PRO A 66 -3.27 7.32 -7.12
C PRO A 66 -2.15 6.44 -6.56
N ARG A 67 -0.94 6.58 -7.12
CA ARG A 67 0.26 5.86 -6.68
C ARG A 67 0.24 4.33 -6.86
N PHE A 68 -0.77 3.78 -7.53
CA PHE A 68 -0.85 2.36 -7.87
C PHE A 68 -0.66 2.11 -9.36
N ASP A 69 0.11 1.08 -9.71
CA ASP A 69 0.20 0.55 -11.07
C ASP A 69 0.36 -0.98 -11.04
N ALA A 70 0.20 -1.63 -12.18
CA ALA A 70 0.21 -3.07 -12.29
C ALA A 70 0.85 -3.53 -13.62
N PRO A 71 1.99 -4.24 -13.61
CA PRO A 71 2.63 -4.69 -14.83
C PRO A 71 1.69 -5.54 -15.69
N LYS A 72 1.55 -5.22 -16.98
CA LYS A 72 0.66 -5.97 -17.90
C LYS A 72 1.12 -7.42 -18.12
N ARG A 73 2.44 -7.65 -18.10
CA ARG A 73 3.06 -8.96 -18.35
C ARG A 73 3.16 -9.85 -17.12
N SER A 74 3.35 -9.27 -15.93
CA SER A 74 3.40 -10.00 -14.67
C SER A 74 2.04 -9.95 -13.98
N GLN A 75 1.31 -11.06 -13.98
CA GLN A 75 -0.01 -11.16 -13.32
C GLN A 75 0.10 -11.31 -11.79
N LYS A 76 1.31 -11.53 -11.27
CA LYS A 76 1.59 -11.74 -9.84
C LYS A 76 2.32 -10.56 -9.19
N SER A 77 2.24 -9.38 -9.80
CA SER A 77 2.94 -8.21 -9.27
C SER A 77 2.08 -6.96 -9.35
N PHE A 78 2.36 -6.02 -8.46
CA PHE A 78 1.80 -4.68 -8.49
C PHE A 78 2.89 -3.67 -8.11
N THR A 79 2.68 -2.41 -8.44
CA THR A 79 3.65 -1.33 -8.25
C THR A 79 3.04 -0.27 -7.35
N VAL A 80 3.83 0.19 -6.38
CA VAL A 80 3.50 1.34 -5.53
C VAL A 80 4.51 2.45 -5.78
N TRP A 81 4.02 3.68 -5.96
CA TRP A 81 4.84 4.86 -6.21
C TRP A 81 5.17 5.53 -4.89
N HIS A 82 6.22 5.06 -4.22
CA HIS A 82 6.69 5.67 -2.98
C HIS A 82 7.36 7.02 -3.23
N TYR A 83 7.55 7.77 -2.14
CA TYR A 83 8.27 9.05 -2.18
C TYR A 83 9.69 8.91 -2.75
N ALA A 84 10.36 7.77 -2.49
CA ALA A 84 11.72 7.48 -2.95
C ALA A 84 11.77 6.82 -4.35
N GLY A 85 10.62 6.61 -4.99
CA GLY A 85 10.52 5.98 -6.30
C GLY A 85 9.53 4.82 -6.36
N GLN A 86 9.42 4.23 -7.55
CA GLN A 86 8.50 3.13 -7.81
C GLN A 86 9.09 1.81 -7.34
N VAL A 87 8.29 1.02 -6.63
CA VAL A 87 8.66 -0.31 -6.16
C VAL A 87 7.66 -1.33 -6.70
N ILE A 88 8.18 -2.38 -7.33
CA ILE A 88 7.38 -3.50 -7.83
C ILE A 88 7.39 -4.60 -6.79
N TYR A 89 6.21 -4.96 -6.30
CA TYR A 89 5.98 -6.02 -5.34
C TYR A 89 5.56 -7.30 -6.05
N ASN A 90 6.25 -8.41 -5.76
CA ASN A 90 5.80 -9.74 -6.14
C ASN A 90 4.92 -10.31 -5.01
N THR A 91 3.74 -10.83 -5.35
CA THR A 91 2.82 -11.44 -4.39
C THR A 91 3.17 -12.88 -4.00
N ASP A 92 4.12 -13.51 -4.69
CA ASP A 92 4.63 -14.82 -4.32
C ASP A 92 5.10 -14.82 -2.85
N MET A 93 4.64 -15.80 -2.08
CA MET A 93 4.93 -15.97 -0.64
C MET A 93 4.45 -14.83 0.29
N MET A 94 3.74 -13.81 -0.20
CA MET A 94 3.22 -12.75 0.69
C MET A 94 2.22 -13.29 1.71
N LEU A 95 1.32 -14.20 1.30
CA LEU A 95 0.36 -14.82 2.22
C LEU A 95 1.06 -15.69 3.27
N ASP A 96 2.04 -16.47 2.86
CA ASP A 96 2.76 -17.36 3.78
C ASP A 96 3.53 -16.56 4.85
N LYS A 97 4.13 -15.43 4.45
CA LYS A 97 4.82 -14.52 5.36
C LYS A 97 3.87 -13.77 6.30
N ASN A 98 2.66 -13.45 5.83
CA ASN A 98 1.71 -12.65 6.60
C ASN A 98 0.77 -13.48 7.49
N ARG A 99 0.62 -14.78 7.23
CA ARG A 99 -0.19 -15.70 8.05
C ARG A 99 0.41 -15.99 9.43
N ASP A 100 1.63 -15.53 9.70
CA ASP A 100 2.44 -15.71 10.93
C ASP A 100 1.83 -16.75 11.89
N TYR A 101 2.05 -18.03 11.55
CA TYR A 101 1.61 -19.12 12.40
C TYR A 101 2.49 -19.11 13.66
N LEU A 102 2.08 -18.37 14.68
CA LEU A 102 2.47 -18.67 16.04
C LEU A 102 1.85 -20.02 16.39
N VAL A 103 2.62 -21.09 16.18
CA VAL A 103 2.31 -22.39 16.76
C VAL A 103 2.44 -22.23 18.27
N ALA A 104 1.30 -21.99 18.93
CA ALA A 104 1.18 -22.04 20.39
C ALA A 104 1.07 -23.50 20.86
#